data_AF-A0A143XD19-F1
#
_entry.id   AF-A0A143XD19-F1
#
_cell.length_a   1.000
_cell.length_b   1.000
_cell.length_c   1.000
_cell.angle_alpha   90.00
_cell.angle_beta   90.00
_cell.angle_gamma   90.00
#
_symmetry.space_group_name_H-M   'P 1'
#
loop_
_entity.id
_entity.type
_entity.pdbx_description
1 polymer ?
#
loop_
_entity_poly.entity_id
_entity_poly.type
_entity_poly.pdbx_seq_one_letter_code
_entity_poly.pdbx_strand_id
1 'polypeptide(L)'
;MAVLKHLSVKNADYGKALEYLIFQHDEHTQKPILDSNGNRILREEYYLDGINCHPFSFDKECEQLNAYYHKNQKREDIKSHHYIISFDPRDKEDSGLTGERAQALGLEFTRNFFPGHQALVCTHMDGHNGSGNIHVHIVINSVRKLDVEPQDFIERRCDSRAGYKHHQTRNYLTAMQAGLMEITKREHLHQVDLLSPAPVKVTEREYWKNRREQEILNELNARIIADGMKPRTTKYQTQKQFLRDAINDIASTAHSQEEFQSGLKEKYDILLKVSRGRYSYLHPERQKYITGRKLGNNFEKKYLSEIFAENAKSEKSFEDKAAVPAKKPEGESIAKAVRKKQTEYIPGYDYEANPVAILFIRSDLRLVIDLQNNIKAQQNAAYAQKIKISNLKEMAKTVCYIQEHGYDTRENLADILEEINEKFRDARKTLRDTENRIKTVNEQIHYIGQYQSRKSIQAQFLKSRNKKKFRQEHRSELDLYNAGVKYIREHFAGKAPSLKSLKAERDQLFQMKEAQYGTYQYFRDYQKELRTVSSNVDMILGKGKNRTPDREKAQDIS
;
A
#
# COMPACT_ATOMS: atom_id res chain seq x y z
N MET A 1 -19.56 4.55 -8.28
CA MET A 1 -20.61 3.53 -8.17
C MET A 1 -21.01 3.53 -6.72
N ALA A 2 -22.29 3.37 -6.38
CA ALA A 2 -22.70 3.52 -4.99
C ALA A 2 -22.15 2.40 -4.10
N VAL A 3 -21.53 2.77 -2.97
CA VAL A 3 -20.94 1.85 -2.00
C VAL A 3 -21.37 2.18 -0.58
N LEU A 4 -21.47 1.15 0.27
CA LEU A 4 -21.79 1.27 1.70
C LEU A 4 -20.58 0.89 2.56
N LYS A 5 -20.12 1.82 3.39
CA LYS A 5 -19.08 1.60 4.42
C LYS A 5 -19.71 1.63 5.80
N HIS A 6 -19.15 0.84 6.73
CA HIS A 6 -19.55 0.81 8.13
C HIS A 6 -18.32 0.89 9.05
N LEU A 7 -18.43 1.73 10.08
CA LEU A 7 -17.45 1.91 11.14
C LEU A 7 -18.16 1.81 12.49
N SER A 8 -17.55 1.10 13.45
CA SER A 8 -17.99 1.09 14.84
C SER A 8 -17.16 2.10 15.64
N VAL A 9 -17.83 3.01 16.33
CA VAL A 9 -17.18 4.11 17.04
C VAL A 9 -17.27 3.84 18.54
N LYS A 10 -16.11 3.85 19.21
CA LYS A 10 -16.01 3.66 20.67
C LYS A 10 -15.78 4.96 21.43
N ASN A 11 -15.72 6.08 20.72
CA ASN A 11 -15.50 7.39 21.32
C ASN A 11 -16.70 7.78 22.19
N ALA A 12 -16.45 8.10 23.45
CA ALA A 12 -17.49 8.48 24.41
C ALA A 12 -18.00 9.91 24.19
N ASP A 13 -17.23 10.73 23.48
CA ASP A 13 -17.65 12.07 23.05
C ASP A 13 -18.48 11.97 21.77
N TYR A 14 -19.81 12.03 21.92
CA TYR A 14 -20.76 11.98 20.80
C TYR A 14 -20.74 13.27 19.97
N GLY A 15 -20.29 14.40 20.54
CA GLY A 15 -20.15 15.68 19.84
C GLY A 15 -19.12 15.61 18.71
N LYS A 16 -18.11 14.74 18.84
CA LYS A 16 -17.10 14.49 17.79
C LYS A 16 -17.71 14.06 16.46
N ALA A 17 -18.85 13.37 16.48
CA ALA A 17 -19.54 12.99 15.25
C ALA A 17 -20.07 14.24 14.52
N LEU A 18 -20.78 15.10 15.23
CA LEU A 18 -21.29 16.36 14.66
C LEU A 18 -20.14 17.26 14.20
N GLU A 19 -19.09 17.42 15.01
CA GLU A 19 -17.90 18.20 14.64
C GLU A 19 -17.27 17.69 13.34
N TYR A 20 -17.12 16.37 13.20
CA TYR A 20 -16.58 15.74 11.98
C TYR A 20 -17.42 16.06 10.75
N LEU A 21 -18.74 16.14 10.92
CA LEU A 21 -19.70 16.36 9.84
C LEU A 21 -19.83 17.82 9.40
N ILE A 22 -19.53 18.80 10.24
CA ILE A 22 -19.75 20.23 9.90
C ILE A 22 -18.47 21.02 9.66
N PHE A 23 -17.32 20.56 10.18
CA PHE A 23 -16.03 21.23 9.99
C PHE A 23 -15.16 20.54 8.93
N GLN A 24 -14.26 21.30 8.32
CA GLN A 24 -13.25 20.78 7.41
C GLN A 24 -12.17 20.01 8.17
N HIS A 25 -11.72 18.89 7.60
CA HIS A 25 -10.74 18.01 8.21
C HIS A 25 -9.65 17.64 7.21
N ASP A 26 -8.41 17.57 7.69
CA ASP A 26 -7.30 17.05 6.92
C ASP A 26 -7.51 15.54 6.68
N GLU A 27 -7.50 15.15 5.42
CA GLU A 27 -7.88 13.81 4.99
C GLU A 27 -6.91 12.72 5.45
N HIS A 28 -5.65 13.08 5.70
CA HIS A 28 -4.60 12.15 6.11
C HIS A 28 -4.57 11.96 7.62
N THR A 29 -4.73 13.04 8.37
CA THR A 29 -4.58 13.09 9.83
C THR A 29 -5.92 13.03 10.56
N GLN A 30 -7.04 13.22 9.84
CA GLN A 30 -8.40 13.34 10.38
C GLN A 30 -8.54 14.44 11.43
N LYS A 31 -7.64 15.42 11.42
CA LYS A 31 -7.66 16.57 12.33
C LYS A 31 -8.44 17.72 11.70
N PRO A 32 -9.14 18.54 12.51
CA PRO A 32 -9.81 19.71 11.98
C PRO A 32 -8.80 20.69 11.37
N ILE A 33 -9.16 21.28 10.23
CA ILE A 33 -8.41 22.38 9.62
C ILE A 33 -8.74 23.66 10.38
N LEU A 34 -7.71 24.44 10.70
CA LEU A 34 -7.82 25.67 11.47
C LEU A 34 -7.50 26.88 10.61
N ASP A 35 -8.21 27.99 10.82
CA ASP A 35 -7.90 29.29 10.23
C ASP A 35 -6.65 29.92 10.87
N SER A 36 -6.25 31.10 10.38
CA SER A 36 -5.11 31.86 10.90
C SER A 36 -5.24 32.25 12.38
N ASN A 37 -6.46 32.25 12.92
CA ASN A 37 -6.77 32.56 14.31
C ASN A 37 -6.87 31.30 15.20
N GLY A 38 -6.72 30.11 14.63
CA GLY A 38 -6.85 28.83 15.32
C GLY A 38 -8.29 28.33 15.47
N ASN A 39 -9.27 28.95 14.81
CA ASN A 39 -10.66 28.48 14.80
C ASN A 39 -10.87 27.39 13.76
N ARG A 40 -11.81 26.48 14.01
CA ARG A 40 -12.17 25.44 13.03
C ARG A 40 -12.96 26.04 11.88
N ILE A 41 -12.67 25.59 10.67
CA ILE A 41 -13.32 26.08 9.44
C ILE A 41 -14.55 25.22 9.14
N LEU A 42 -15.70 25.86 8.88
CA LEU A 42 -16.92 25.17 8.45
C LEU A 42 -16.76 24.63 7.02
N ARG A 43 -17.45 23.51 6.73
CA ARG A 43 -17.56 23.00 5.36
C ARG A 43 -18.31 24.01 4.50
N GLU A 44 -17.87 24.15 3.25
CA GLU A 44 -18.47 25.09 2.29
C GLU A 44 -19.92 24.73 1.97
N GLU A 45 -20.21 23.42 1.83
CA GLU A 45 -21.55 22.92 1.55
C GLU A 45 -21.78 21.59 2.28
N TYR A 46 -22.88 21.52 3.04
CA TYR A 46 -23.35 20.28 3.67
C TYR A 46 -24.86 20.36 3.94
N TYR A 47 -25.51 19.20 3.96
CA TYR A 47 -26.94 19.07 4.31
C TYR A 47 -27.02 18.19 5.56
N LEU A 48 -27.67 18.65 6.62
CA LEU A 48 -27.68 17.95 7.91
C LEU A 48 -29.09 17.84 8.48
N ASP A 49 -29.50 16.61 8.77
CA ASP A 49 -30.79 16.30 9.39
C ASP A 49 -30.61 15.35 10.58
N GLY A 50 -31.52 15.46 11.54
CA GLY A 50 -31.66 14.53 12.66
C GLY A 50 -32.89 13.65 12.50
N ILE A 51 -32.78 12.35 12.84
CA ILE A 51 -33.91 11.44 12.95
C ILE A 51 -34.03 11.00 14.41
N ASN A 52 -35.23 11.15 14.98
CA ASN A 52 -35.53 10.89 16.40
C ASN A 52 -34.69 11.71 17.40
N CYS A 53 -34.02 12.75 16.94
CA CYS A 53 -33.26 13.74 17.71
C CYS A 53 -33.12 15.01 16.89
N HIS A 54 -32.83 16.13 17.55
CA HIS A 54 -32.43 17.35 16.87
C HIS A 54 -30.91 17.30 16.58
N PRO A 55 -30.45 17.64 15.37
CA PRO A 55 -29.08 17.35 14.94
C PRO A 55 -28.00 18.04 15.79
N PHE A 56 -28.24 19.28 16.21
CA PHE A 56 -27.32 20.04 17.06
C PHE A 56 -27.34 19.66 18.55
N SER A 57 -28.24 18.77 18.96
CA SER A 57 -28.30 18.20 20.33
C SER A 57 -28.14 16.69 20.35
N PHE A 58 -27.71 16.09 19.22
CA PHE A 58 -27.56 14.65 19.09
C PHE A 58 -26.68 14.05 20.19
N ASP A 59 -25.60 14.73 20.55
CA ASP A 59 -24.69 14.29 21.60
C ASP A 59 -25.40 14.17 22.96
N LYS A 60 -26.06 15.25 23.40
CA LYS A 60 -26.76 15.31 24.69
C LYS A 60 -27.93 14.36 24.74
N GLU A 61 -28.71 14.27 23.67
CA GLU A 61 -29.83 13.34 23.62
C GLU A 61 -29.38 11.87 23.60
N CYS A 62 -28.26 11.55 22.95
CA CYS A 62 -27.67 10.20 23.01
C CYS A 62 -27.15 9.88 24.41
N GLU A 63 -26.45 10.82 25.05
CA GLU A 63 -25.95 10.68 26.42
C GLU A 63 -27.10 10.41 27.41
N GLN A 64 -28.19 11.18 27.31
CA GLN A 64 -29.38 11.01 28.16
C GLN A 64 -30.04 9.64 27.95
N LEU A 65 -30.26 9.22 26.70
CA LEU A 65 -30.86 7.92 26.41
C LEU A 65 -29.98 6.76 26.93
N ASN A 66 -28.67 6.87 26.72
CA ASN A 66 -27.72 5.85 27.15
C ASN A 66 -27.65 5.76 28.67
N ALA A 67 -27.71 6.90 29.37
CA ALA A 67 -27.78 6.94 30.83
C ALA A 67 -29.08 6.29 31.35
N TYR A 68 -30.23 6.61 30.73
CA TYR A 68 -31.53 6.06 31.09
C TYR A 68 -31.58 4.52 31.01
N TYR A 69 -30.99 3.92 29.96
CA TYR A 69 -30.93 2.47 29.79
C TYR A 69 -29.67 1.82 30.39
N HIS A 70 -28.85 2.57 31.13
CA HIS A 70 -27.59 2.11 31.72
C HIS A 70 -26.65 1.43 30.69
N LYS A 71 -26.54 2.01 29.50
CA LYS A 71 -25.70 1.52 28.40
C LYS A 71 -24.44 2.37 28.24
N ASN A 72 -23.45 1.81 27.52
CA ASN A 72 -22.29 2.54 27.02
C ASN A 72 -21.34 3.11 28.09
N GLN A 73 -21.31 2.52 29.29
CA GLN A 73 -20.50 2.99 30.43
C GLN A 73 -19.01 2.63 30.31
N LYS A 74 -18.65 1.58 29.57
CA LYS A 74 -17.26 1.10 29.47
C LYS A 74 -16.54 1.70 28.29
N ARG A 75 -15.23 1.88 28.37
CA ARG A 75 -14.42 2.45 27.27
C ARG A 75 -14.50 1.61 25.98
N GLU A 76 -14.62 0.30 26.12
CA GLU A 76 -14.66 -0.64 25.00
C GLU A 76 -16.02 -0.76 24.30
N ASP A 77 -17.10 -0.24 24.91
CA ASP A 77 -18.43 -0.35 24.30
C ASP A 77 -18.49 0.49 23.02
N ILE A 78 -19.12 -0.06 21.98
CA ILE A 78 -19.48 0.69 20.77
C ILE A 78 -20.53 1.74 21.17
N LYS A 79 -20.22 3.01 20.98
CA LYS A 79 -21.03 4.17 21.36
C LYS A 79 -21.98 4.58 20.25
N SER A 80 -21.48 4.61 19.03
CA SER A 80 -22.24 4.92 17.82
C SER A 80 -21.76 4.06 16.65
N HIS A 81 -22.57 3.99 15.60
CA HIS A 81 -22.20 3.38 14.33
C HIS A 81 -22.23 4.45 13.26
N HIS A 82 -21.20 4.47 12.42
CA HIS A 82 -21.07 5.42 11.32
C HIS A 82 -21.12 4.65 10.01
N TYR A 83 -22.16 4.90 9.24
CA TYR A 83 -22.35 4.39 7.89
C TYR A 83 -22.05 5.51 6.90
N ILE A 84 -21.48 5.14 5.76
CA ILE A 84 -21.19 6.10 4.68
C ILE A 84 -21.69 5.48 3.38
N ILE A 85 -22.59 6.19 2.71
CA ILE A 85 -23.02 5.90 1.33
C ILE A 85 -22.23 6.83 0.43
N SER A 86 -21.41 6.31 -0.47
CA SER A 86 -20.69 7.14 -1.45
C SER A 86 -21.20 6.81 -2.84
N PHE A 87 -21.62 7.81 -3.62
CA PHE A 87 -22.13 7.66 -4.98
C PHE A 87 -21.00 7.71 -6.04
N ASP A 88 -21.31 7.41 -7.30
CA ASP A 88 -20.34 7.62 -8.38
C ASP A 88 -20.14 9.12 -8.61
N PRO A 89 -18.89 9.61 -8.76
CA PRO A 89 -18.67 11.00 -9.17
C PRO A 89 -19.40 11.37 -10.46
N ARG A 90 -19.59 10.41 -11.38
CA ARG A 90 -20.35 10.62 -12.62
C ARG A 90 -21.84 10.82 -12.40
N ASP A 91 -22.41 10.35 -11.28
CA ASP A 91 -23.85 10.51 -11.02
C ASP A 91 -24.28 11.98 -10.94
N LYS A 92 -23.34 12.89 -10.66
CA LYS A 92 -23.57 14.34 -10.69
C LYS A 92 -23.89 14.83 -12.10
N GLU A 93 -23.13 14.36 -13.10
CA GLU A 93 -23.24 14.78 -14.50
C GLU A 93 -24.25 13.92 -15.27
N ASP A 94 -24.14 12.60 -15.14
CA ASP A 94 -24.91 11.62 -15.91
C ASP A 94 -26.36 11.48 -15.39
N SER A 95 -26.56 11.58 -14.08
CA SER A 95 -27.85 11.30 -13.42
C SER A 95 -28.43 12.51 -12.68
N GLY A 96 -27.76 13.66 -12.73
CA GLY A 96 -28.20 14.90 -12.06
C GLY A 96 -28.32 14.77 -10.53
N LEU A 97 -27.46 13.98 -9.89
CA LEU A 97 -27.47 13.81 -8.44
C LEU A 97 -26.98 15.10 -7.77
N THR A 98 -27.85 15.76 -7.00
CA THR A 98 -27.51 16.94 -6.16
C THR A 98 -27.33 16.55 -4.70
N GLY A 99 -26.82 17.47 -3.88
CA GLY A 99 -26.67 17.26 -2.44
C GLY A 99 -28.00 17.09 -1.72
N GLU A 100 -29.03 17.83 -2.09
CA GLU A 100 -30.38 17.69 -1.56
C GLU A 100 -30.98 16.32 -1.92
N ARG A 101 -30.80 15.87 -3.17
CA ARG A 101 -31.30 14.57 -3.62
C ARG A 101 -30.58 13.45 -2.88
N ALA A 102 -29.25 13.52 -2.77
CA ALA A 102 -28.48 12.55 -2.00
C ALA A 102 -28.88 12.53 -0.51
N GLN A 103 -29.14 13.69 0.09
CA GLN A 103 -29.65 13.81 1.45
C GLN A 103 -31.00 13.12 1.61
N ALA A 104 -31.94 13.34 0.68
CA ALA A 104 -33.25 12.68 0.69
C ALA A 104 -33.12 11.15 0.62
N LEU A 105 -32.24 10.63 -0.25
CA LEU A 105 -31.97 9.18 -0.35
C LEU A 105 -31.32 8.64 0.93
N GLY A 106 -30.42 9.39 1.55
CA GLY A 106 -29.83 9.04 2.84
C GLY A 106 -30.83 8.98 3.98
N LEU A 107 -31.79 9.91 4.00
CA LEU A 107 -32.90 9.92 4.95
C LEU A 107 -33.83 8.73 4.74
N GLU A 108 -34.20 8.41 3.50
CA GLU A 108 -34.98 7.22 3.15
C GLU A 108 -34.27 5.95 3.63
N PHE A 109 -32.99 5.79 3.26
CA PHE A 109 -32.17 4.65 3.67
C PHE A 109 -32.12 4.52 5.20
N THR A 110 -31.93 5.63 5.91
CA THR A 110 -31.86 5.64 7.38
C THR A 110 -33.17 5.25 8.03
N ARG A 111 -34.32 5.68 7.48
CA ARG A 111 -35.65 5.29 7.98
C ARG A 111 -35.91 3.80 7.78
N ASN A 112 -35.51 3.25 6.63
CA ASN A 112 -35.72 1.83 6.31
C ASN A 112 -34.83 0.91 7.16
N PHE A 113 -33.56 1.28 7.35
CA PHE A 113 -32.57 0.39 7.96
C PHE A 113 -32.21 0.72 9.40
N PHE A 114 -32.56 1.91 9.93
CA PHE A 114 -32.30 2.26 11.33
C PHE A 114 -33.52 2.86 12.03
N PRO A 115 -34.73 2.26 11.88
CA PRO A 115 -35.94 2.83 12.48
C PRO A 115 -35.79 2.92 14.01
N GLY A 116 -36.33 3.96 14.64
CA GLY A 116 -36.28 4.11 16.10
C GLY A 116 -34.89 4.36 16.71
N HIS A 117 -33.81 4.44 15.93
CA HIS A 117 -32.52 4.96 16.41
C HIS A 117 -32.51 6.49 16.32
N GLN A 118 -31.76 7.12 17.22
CA GLN A 118 -31.32 8.51 17.04
C GLN A 118 -30.23 8.53 15.97
N ALA A 119 -30.38 9.37 14.96
CA ALA A 119 -29.44 9.42 13.84
C ALA A 119 -29.13 10.85 13.40
N LEU A 120 -27.87 11.10 13.02
CA LEU A 120 -27.46 12.20 12.16
C LEU A 120 -27.35 11.68 10.73
N VAL A 121 -27.96 12.38 9.79
CA VAL A 121 -27.79 12.14 8.35
C VAL A 121 -27.19 13.41 7.75
N CYS A 122 -25.98 13.31 7.22
CA CYS A 122 -25.26 14.46 6.69
C CYS A 122 -24.68 14.16 5.31
N THR A 123 -25.01 14.99 4.32
CA THR A 123 -24.51 14.86 2.95
C THR A 123 -23.42 15.88 2.68
N HIS A 124 -22.34 15.39 2.07
CA HIS A 124 -21.13 16.12 1.71
C HIS A 124 -20.90 16.04 0.19
N MET A 125 -20.61 17.19 -0.43
CA MET A 125 -20.29 17.31 -1.86
C MET A 125 -18.79 17.18 -2.15
N ASP A 126 -17.97 17.26 -1.10
CA ASP A 126 -16.53 17.14 -1.18
C ASP A 126 -16.11 15.67 -1.09
N GLY A 127 -16.07 14.99 -2.23
CA GLY A 127 -15.50 13.66 -2.28
C GLY A 127 -14.06 13.63 -1.78
N HIS A 128 -13.66 12.52 -1.16
CA HIS A 128 -12.30 12.34 -0.65
C HIS A 128 -11.24 12.69 -1.72
N ASN A 129 -10.26 13.51 -1.39
CA ASN A 129 -9.16 14.00 -2.22
C ASN A 129 -9.58 14.85 -3.41
N GLY A 130 -10.62 15.66 -3.27
CA GLY A 130 -11.13 16.47 -4.37
C GLY A 130 -11.77 15.63 -5.48
N SER A 131 -12.17 14.39 -5.18
CA SER A 131 -12.87 13.52 -6.15
C SER A 131 -14.27 14.03 -6.50
N GLY A 132 -14.83 14.95 -5.70
CA GLY A 132 -16.16 15.53 -5.94
C GLY A 132 -17.31 14.54 -5.74
N ASN A 133 -17.02 13.34 -5.22
CA ASN A 133 -18.01 12.32 -4.94
C ASN A 133 -19.00 12.79 -3.86
N ILE A 134 -20.26 12.86 -4.25
CA ILE A 134 -21.36 13.04 -3.31
C ILE A 134 -21.42 11.83 -2.38
N HIS A 135 -21.48 12.07 -1.07
CA HIS A 135 -21.60 11.00 -0.09
C HIS A 135 -22.42 11.42 1.12
N VAL A 136 -23.10 10.43 1.72
CA VAL A 136 -23.96 10.60 2.88
C VAL A 136 -23.39 9.86 4.06
N HIS A 137 -23.14 10.58 5.13
CA HIS A 137 -22.82 10.05 6.44
C HIS A 137 -24.08 9.82 7.25
N ILE A 138 -24.21 8.64 7.83
CA ILE A 138 -25.29 8.26 8.73
C ILE A 138 -24.67 7.82 10.05
N VAL A 139 -24.80 8.63 11.10
CA VAL A 139 -24.30 8.31 12.43
C VAL A 139 -25.47 8.00 13.34
N ILE A 140 -25.58 6.76 13.79
CA ILE A 140 -26.63 6.33 14.72
C ILE A 140 -26.09 6.14 16.13
N ASN A 141 -26.89 6.47 17.14
CA ASN A 141 -26.64 5.98 18.49
C ASN A 141 -26.61 4.45 18.47
N SER A 142 -25.69 3.84 19.22
CA SER A 142 -25.66 2.38 19.31
C SER A 142 -26.86 1.81 20.08
N VAL A 143 -27.60 2.62 20.83
CA VAL A 143 -28.79 2.22 21.61
C VAL A 143 -30.05 2.71 20.90
N ARG A 144 -31.03 1.82 20.71
CA ARG A 144 -32.30 2.14 20.08
C ARG A 144 -33.19 2.95 21.03
N LYS A 145 -33.81 4.03 20.53
CA LYS A 145 -34.69 4.91 21.30
C LYS A 145 -36.13 4.40 21.36
N LEU A 146 -36.64 3.83 20.26
CA LEU A 146 -38.03 3.40 20.13
C LEU A 146 -38.12 1.90 19.80
N ASP A 147 -39.18 1.25 20.25
CA ASP A 147 -39.58 -0.07 19.75
C ASP A 147 -39.93 0.04 18.27
N VAL A 148 -39.58 -1.00 17.49
CA VAL A 148 -39.88 -1.08 16.06
C VAL A 148 -40.40 -2.45 15.70
N GLU A 149 -41.17 -2.51 14.60
CA GLU A 149 -41.62 -3.79 14.06
C GLU A 149 -40.41 -4.66 13.65
N PRO A 150 -40.35 -5.93 14.08
CA PRO A 150 -39.31 -6.86 13.64
C PRO A 150 -39.28 -6.99 12.12
N GLN A 151 -38.08 -6.94 11.55
CA GLN A 151 -37.83 -7.17 10.13
C GLN A 151 -37.04 -8.47 9.96
N ASP A 152 -37.19 -9.14 8.81
CA ASP A 152 -36.58 -10.45 8.54
C ASP A 152 -35.05 -10.45 8.65
N PHE A 153 -34.42 -9.31 8.40
CA PHE A 153 -32.97 -9.15 8.49
C PHE A 153 -32.45 -8.91 9.93
N ILE A 154 -33.34 -8.77 10.91
CA ILE A 154 -33.01 -8.60 12.34
C ILE A 154 -32.96 -9.97 13.01
N GLU A 155 -31.75 -10.48 13.27
CA GLU A 155 -31.54 -11.84 13.80
C GLU A 155 -32.00 -12.01 15.26
N ARG A 156 -31.93 -10.95 16.08
CA ARG A 156 -32.26 -11.02 17.51
C ARG A 156 -33.53 -10.21 17.77
N ARG A 157 -34.56 -10.85 18.32
CA ARG A 157 -35.82 -10.16 18.66
C ARG A 157 -35.64 -8.94 19.57
N CYS A 158 -34.64 -8.97 20.45
CA CYS A 158 -34.34 -7.84 21.32
C CYS A 158 -33.79 -6.62 20.55
N ASP A 159 -33.18 -6.81 19.39
CA ASP A 159 -32.62 -5.71 18.59
C ASP A 159 -33.71 -4.78 18.04
N SER A 160 -34.98 -5.20 18.04
CA SER A 160 -36.15 -4.36 17.68
C SER A 160 -36.75 -3.60 18.87
N ARG A 161 -36.18 -3.72 20.08
CA ARG A 161 -36.69 -3.10 21.30
C ARG A 161 -35.86 -1.90 21.73
N ALA A 162 -36.50 -0.88 22.30
CA ALA A 162 -35.86 0.27 22.91
C ALA A 162 -34.90 -0.16 24.03
N GLY A 163 -33.78 0.56 24.16
CA GLY A 163 -32.73 0.27 25.14
C GLY A 163 -31.76 -0.86 24.75
N TYR A 164 -32.02 -1.59 23.66
CA TYR A 164 -31.09 -2.59 23.14
C TYR A 164 -30.15 -2.01 22.09
N LYS A 165 -29.01 -2.68 21.93
CA LYS A 165 -27.93 -2.18 21.06
C LYS A 165 -28.14 -2.61 19.62
N HIS A 166 -27.72 -1.75 18.69
CA HIS A 166 -27.60 -2.10 17.29
C HIS A 166 -26.51 -3.15 17.10
N HIS A 167 -26.88 -4.27 16.47
CA HIS A 167 -25.95 -5.31 16.08
C HIS A 167 -25.93 -5.41 14.55
N GLN A 168 -24.85 -4.92 13.95
CA GLN A 168 -24.62 -5.11 12.52
C GLN A 168 -24.22 -6.57 12.27
N THR A 169 -25.20 -7.42 11.99
CA THR A 169 -24.98 -8.82 11.58
C THR A 169 -24.79 -8.94 10.07
N ARG A 170 -24.37 -10.12 9.60
CA ARG A 170 -24.20 -10.35 8.16
C ARG A 170 -25.52 -10.21 7.41
N ASN A 171 -26.63 -10.71 7.95
CA ASN A 171 -27.94 -10.58 7.31
C ASN A 171 -28.38 -9.12 7.24
N TYR A 172 -28.15 -8.35 8.31
CA TYR A 172 -28.40 -6.91 8.34
C TYR A 172 -27.62 -6.17 7.25
N LEU A 173 -26.32 -6.47 7.09
CA LEU A 173 -25.51 -5.84 6.04
C LEU A 173 -25.98 -6.22 4.64
N THR A 174 -26.28 -7.49 4.40
CA THR A 174 -26.81 -7.96 3.11
C THR A 174 -28.10 -7.22 2.76
N ALA A 175 -29.02 -7.06 3.71
CA ALA A 175 -30.27 -6.33 3.51
C ALA A 175 -30.03 -4.84 3.21
N MET A 176 -29.13 -4.18 3.97
CA MET A 176 -28.72 -2.80 3.70
C MET A 176 -28.10 -2.64 2.31
N GLN A 177 -27.24 -3.56 1.90
CA GLN A 177 -26.61 -3.55 0.57
C GLN A 177 -27.63 -3.75 -0.55
N ALA A 178 -28.58 -4.69 -0.37
CA ALA A 178 -29.65 -4.93 -1.32
C ALA A 178 -30.59 -3.71 -1.45
N GLY A 179 -30.99 -3.11 -0.34
CA GLY A 179 -31.83 -1.90 -0.38
C GLY A 179 -31.12 -0.69 -0.99
N LEU A 180 -29.81 -0.52 -0.74
CA LEU A 180 -29.05 0.52 -1.43
C LEU A 180 -29.01 0.28 -2.95
N MET A 181 -28.83 -0.98 -3.38
CA MET A 181 -28.88 -1.35 -4.80
C MET A 181 -30.26 -1.10 -5.42
N GLU A 182 -31.35 -1.32 -4.67
CA GLU A 182 -32.70 -1.04 -5.12
C GLU A 182 -32.95 0.46 -5.27
N ILE A 183 -32.58 1.26 -4.28
CA ILE A 183 -32.68 2.72 -4.32
C ILE A 183 -31.91 3.27 -5.52
N THR A 184 -30.64 2.89 -5.67
CA THR A 184 -29.79 3.41 -6.76
C THR A 184 -30.28 2.99 -8.14
N LYS A 185 -30.78 1.76 -8.29
CA LYS A 185 -31.40 1.31 -9.54
C LYS A 185 -32.69 2.08 -9.85
N ARG A 186 -33.54 2.32 -8.85
CA ARG A 186 -34.77 3.13 -8.98
C ARG A 186 -34.47 4.56 -9.40
N GLU A 187 -33.41 5.13 -8.84
CA GLU A 187 -32.99 6.51 -9.10
C GLU A 187 -32.11 6.68 -10.35
N HIS A 188 -31.87 5.60 -11.10
CA HIS A 188 -31.00 5.57 -12.29
C HIS A 188 -29.56 6.04 -11.99
N LEU A 189 -29.01 5.64 -10.85
CA LEU A 189 -27.64 5.91 -10.43
C LEU A 189 -26.71 4.74 -10.76
N HIS A 190 -25.42 5.03 -10.90
CA HIS A 190 -24.40 4.03 -11.14
C HIS A 190 -24.23 3.08 -9.95
N GLN A 191 -24.61 1.82 -10.15
CA GLN A 191 -24.58 0.81 -9.10
C GLN A 191 -23.63 -0.36 -9.41
N VAL A 192 -22.92 -0.80 -8.36
CA VAL A 192 -22.17 -2.07 -8.36
C VAL A 192 -22.96 -3.16 -7.64
N ASP A 193 -22.69 -4.41 -7.99
CA ASP A 193 -23.11 -5.52 -7.14
C ASP A 193 -22.38 -5.44 -5.79
N LEU A 194 -23.13 -5.14 -4.72
CA LEU A 194 -22.63 -5.08 -3.35
C LEU A 194 -22.70 -6.44 -2.62
N LEU A 195 -23.45 -7.40 -3.18
CA LEU A 195 -23.70 -8.70 -2.59
C LEU A 195 -22.61 -9.72 -2.98
N SER A 196 -22.08 -9.58 -4.20
CA SER A 196 -20.97 -10.42 -4.67
C SER A 196 -19.61 -9.95 -4.17
N PRO A 197 -18.64 -10.87 -3.96
CA PRO A 197 -17.26 -10.49 -3.67
C PRO A 197 -16.68 -9.64 -4.80
N ALA A 198 -16.03 -8.53 -4.45
CA ALA A 198 -15.41 -7.63 -5.43
C ALA A 198 -14.45 -8.38 -6.38
N PRO A 199 -14.52 -8.14 -7.71
CA PRO A 199 -13.62 -8.71 -8.70
C PRO A 199 -12.15 -8.50 -8.34
N VAL A 200 -11.84 -7.25 -7.95
CA VAL A 200 -10.55 -6.83 -7.40
C VAL A 200 -10.80 -6.22 -6.01
N LYS A 201 -10.04 -6.66 -5.02
CA LYS A 201 -10.18 -6.22 -3.62
C LYS A 201 -8.97 -5.44 -3.16
N VAL A 202 -9.07 -4.12 -3.11
CA VAL A 202 -8.09 -3.22 -2.46
C VAL A 202 -8.65 -2.77 -1.11
N THR A 203 -7.94 -3.07 -0.03
CA THR A 203 -8.38 -2.65 1.31
C THR A 203 -7.99 -1.19 1.58
N GLU A 204 -8.73 -0.47 2.41
CA GLU A 204 -8.39 0.91 2.83
C GLU A 204 -6.94 1.03 3.34
N ARG A 205 -6.49 0.09 4.18
CA ARG A 205 -5.09 0.03 4.64
C ARG A 205 -4.08 -0.09 3.49
N GLU A 206 -4.45 -0.80 2.43
CA GLU A 206 -3.58 -1.00 1.26
C GLU A 206 -3.58 0.24 0.36
N TYR A 207 -4.74 0.86 0.16
CA TYR A 207 -4.89 2.14 -0.52
C TYR A 207 -4.02 3.23 0.14
N TRP A 208 -4.18 3.43 1.45
CA TRP A 208 -3.39 4.41 2.20
C TRP A 208 -1.91 4.08 2.25
N LYS A 209 -1.55 2.80 2.36
CA LYS A 209 -0.15 2.39 2.27
C LYS A 209 0.41 2.76 0.90
N ASN A 210 -0.29 2.46 -0.19
CA ASN A 210 0.19 2.78 -1.53
C ASN A 210 0.47 4.28 -1.67
N ARG A 211 -0.44 5.14 -1.19
CA ARG A 211 -0.27 6.59 -1.25
C ARG A 211 0.88 7.12 -0.43
N ARG A 212 0.96 6.74 0.85
CA ARG A 212 2.04 7.20 1.73
C ARG A 212 3.42 6.83 1.17
N GLU A 213 3.55 5.61 0.69
CA GLU A 213 4.82 5.12 0.11
C GLU A 213 5.10 5.76 -1.26
N GLN A 214 4.04 6.10 -2.03
CA GLN A 214 4.18 6.87 -3.27
C GLN A 214 4.62 8.31 -3.01
N GLU A 215 4.11 8.97 -1.96
CA GLU A 215 4.55 10.31 -1.55
C GLU A 215 6.02 10.30 -1.14
N ILE A 216 6.44 9.34 -0.31
CA ILE A 216 7.85 9.14 0.05
C ILE A 216 8.71 8.90 -1.20
N LEU A 217 8.23 8.08 -2.13
CA LEU A 217 8.92 7.82 -3.40
C LEU A 217 9.00 9.08 -4.27
N ASN A 218 7.96 9.90 -4.30
CA ASN A 218 7.94 11.16 -5.05
C ASN A 218 8.94 12.16 -4.46
N GLU A 219 9.01 12.30 -3.14
CA GLU A 219 10.01 13.14 -2.48
C GLU A 219 11.44 12.67 -2.79
N LEU A 220 11.68 11.35 -2.73
CA LEU A 220 12.96 10.77 -3.10
C LEU A 220 13.29 11.04 -4.57
N ASN A 221 12.33 10.82 -5.47
CA ASN A 221 12.50 11.03 -6.90
C ASN A 221 12.74 12.50 -7.24
N ALA A 222 12.09 13.43 -6.53
CA ALA A 222 12.33 14.86 -6.69
C ALA A 222 13.77 15.24 -6.33
N ARG A 223 14.34 14.64 -5.27
CA ARG A 223 15.77 14.81 -4.93
C ARG A 223 16.69 14.22 -6.00
N ILE A 224 16.39 13.00 -6.47
CA ILE A 224 17.17 12.35 -7.54
C ILE A 224 17.18 13.24 -8.81
N ILE A 225 16.03 13.81 -9.18
CA ILE A 225 15.93 14.74 -10.33
C ILE A 225 16.71 16.04 -10.07
N ALA A 226 16.61 16.61 -8.85
CA ALA A 226 17.36 17.81 -8.48
C ALA A 226 18.89 17.59 -8.55
N ASP A 227 19.35 16.37 -8.26
CA ASP A 227 20.74 15.94 -8.37
C ASP A 227 21.14 15.56 -9.82
N GLY A 228 20.29 15.87 -10.82
CA GLY A 228 20.55 15.60 -12.24
C GLY A 228 20.41 14.14 -12.67
N MET A 229 19.84 13.28 -11.83
CA MET A 229 19.69 11.85 -12.07
C MET A 229 18.25 11.47 -12.46
N LYS A 230 18.10 10.37 -13.22
CA LYS A 230 16.78 9.83 -13.61
C LYS A 230 16.30 8.78 -12.60
N PRO A 231 15.13 8.96 -11.96
CA PRO A 231 14.63 7.97 -11.01
C PRO A 231 14.28 6.63 -11.66
N ARG A 232 14.76 5.53 -11.05
CA ARG A 232 14.55 4.15 -11.56
C ARG A 232 13.13 3.65 -11.37
N THR A 233 12.45 4.06 -10.29
CA THR A 233 11.07 3.66 -10.01
C THR A 233 10.25 4.91 -9.70
N THR A 234 9.26 5.19 -10.54
CA THR A 234 8.38 6.35 -10.39
C THR A 234 7.04 6.00 -9.74
N LYS A 235 6.67 4.71 -9.75
CA LYS A 235 5.41 4.22 -9.20
C LYS A 235 5.65 3.16 -8.12
N TYR A 236 5.16 3.41 -6.92
CA TYR A 236 5.14 2.44 -5.84
C TYR A 236 4.03 1.41 -6.08
N GLN A 237 4.38 0.13 -5.92
CA GLN A 237 3.44 -0.98 -6.07
C GLN A 237 3.42 -1.80 -4.78
N THR A 238 2.23 -2.07 -4.25
CA THR A 238 2.11 -2.97 -3.10
C THR A 238 2.34 -4.41 -3.53
N GLN A 239 2.82 -5.27 -2.63
CA GLN A 239 2.99 -6.71 -2.90
C GLN A 239 1.69 -7.38 -3.39
N LYS A 240 0.52 -6.94 -2.91
CA LYS A 240 -0.74 -7.48 -3.41
C LYS A 240 -1.05 -6.99 -4.82
N GLN A 241 -0.79 -5.71 -5.12
CA GLN A 241 -0.96 -5.17 -6.46
C GLN A 241 -0.02 -5.86 -7.46
N PHE A 242 1.24 -6.09 -7.07
CA PHE A 242 2.18 -6.91 -7.85
C PHE A 242 1.62 -8.29 -8.18
N LEU A 243 1.05 -8.99 -7.20
CA LEU A 243 0.42 -10.30 -7.46
C LEU A 243 -0.78 -10.17 -8.41
N ARG A 244 -1.63 -9.16 -8.27
CA ARG A 244 -2.78 -8.97 -9.16
C ARG A 244 -2.32 -8.80 -10.61
N ASP A 245 -1.33 -7.94 -10.82
CA ASP A 245 -0.82 -7.62 -12.14
C ASP A 245 -0.12 -8.84 -12.77
N ALA A 246 0.71 -9.55 -12.00
CA ALA A 246 1.35 -10.78 -12.44
C ALA A 246 0.36 -11.92 -12.75
N ILE A 247 -0.70 -12.07 -11.94
CA ILE A 247 -1.73 -13.08 -12.18
C ILE A 247 -2.50 -12.75 -13.46
N ASN A 248 -2.92 -11.50 -13.65
CA ASN A 248 -3.66 -11.09 -14.84
C ASN A 248 -2.83 -11.29 -16.11
N ASP A 249 -1.55 -10.92 -16.06
CA ASP A 249 -0.62 -11.12 -17.17
C ASP A 249 -0.52 -12.60 -17.58
N ILE A 250 -0.19 -13.50 -16.65
CA ILE A 250 -0.07 -14.93 -16.98
C ILE A 250 -1.42 -15.57 -17.34
N ALA A 251 -2.49 -15.19 -16.64
CA ALA A 251 -3.82 -15.75 -16.89
C ALA A 251 -4.33 -15.43 -18.29
N SER A 252 -3.95 -14.28 -18.86
CA SER A 252 -4.36 -13.89 -20.21
C SER A 252 -3.86 -14.82 -21.32
N THR A 253 -2.82 -15.63 -21.04
CA THR A 253 -2.19 -16.52 -22.02
C THR A 253 -2.21 -17.99 -21.63
N ALA A 254 -2.52 -18.32 -20.38
CA ALA A 254 -2.46 -19.70 -19.91
C ALA A 254 -3.71 -20.50 -20.36
N HIS A 255 -3.50 -21.72 -20.86
CA HIS A 255 -4.58 -22.62 -21.28
C HIS A 255 -4.89 -23.68 -20.22
N SER A 256 -4.02 -23.83 -19.23
CA SER A 256 -4.12 -24.81 -18.16
C SER A 256 -3.61 -24.26 -16.83
N GLN A 257 -3.96 -24.93 -15.73
CA GLN A 257 -3.46 -24.57 -14.39
C GLN A 257 -1.95 -24.77 -14.29
N GLU A 258 -1.43 -25.79 -14.97
CA GLU A 258 -0.01 -26.17 -14.99
C GLU A 258 0.83 -25.10 -15.71
N GLU A 259 0.35 -24.61 -16.86
CA GLU A 259 0.94 -23.46 -17.57
C GLU A 259 0.90 -22.20 -16.72
N PHE A 260 -0.25 -21.92 -16.10
CA PHE A 260 -0.41 -20.75 -15.24
C PHE A 260 0.57 -20.78 -14.06
N GLN A 261 0.71 -21.93 -13.39
CA GLN A 261 1.64 -22.10 -12.28
C GLN A 261 3.10 -21.94 -12.73
N SER A 262 3.44 -22.52 -13.88
CA SER A 262 4.79 -22.44 -14.45
C SER A 262 5.12 -21.01 -14.87
N GLY A 263 4.21 -20.32 -15.56
CA GLY A 263 4.37 -18.93 -15.98
C GLY A 263 4.55 -17.96 -14.80
N LEU A 264 3.76 -18.12 -13.74
CA LEU A 264 3.92 -17.34 -12.52
C LEU A 264 5.30 -17.53 -11.87
N LYS A 265 5.79 -18.76 -11.83
CA LYS A 265 7.10 -19.07 -11.25
C LYS A 265 8.25 -18.56 -12.14
N GLU A 266 8.16 -18.76 -13.45
CA GLU A 266 9.23 -18.40 -14.38
C GLU A 266 9.38 -16.89 -14.58
N LYS A 267 8.26 -16.18 -14.77
CA LYS A 267 8.25 -14.74 -15.08
C LYS A 267 8.35 -13.87 -13.82
N TYR A 268 7.67 -14.26 -12.75
CA TYR A 268 7.50 -13.40 -11.56
C TYR A 268 8.02 -13.99 -10.25
N ASP A 269 8.60 -15.21 -10.29
CA ASP A 269 9.03 -15.96 -9.10
C ASP A 269 7.92 -16.19 -8.06
N ILE A 270 6.66 -16.22 -8.51
CA ILE A 270 5.49 -16.43 -7.65
C ILE A 270 5.20 -17.93 -7.54
N LEU A 271 5.03 -18.44 -6.31
CA LEU A 271 4.57 -19.81 -6.09
C LEU A 271 3.05 -19.87 -5.91
N LEU A 272 2.39 -20.73 -6.68
CA LEU A 272 0.99 -21.07 -6.50
C LEU A 272 0.86 -22.28 -5.55
N LYS A 273 -0.06 -22.17 -4.59
CA LYS A 273 -0.51 -23.27 -3.73
C LYS A 273 -2.02 -23.44 -3.89
N VAL A 274 -2.43 -24.66 -4.22
CA VAL A 274 -3.84 -25.06 -4.25
C VAL A 274 -4.15 -25.87 -2.99
N SER A 275 -5.13 -25.43 -2.21
CA SER A 275 -5.56 -26.16 -1.01
C SER A 275 -7.06 -26.02 -0.81
N ARG A 276 -7.77 -27.15 -0.64
CA ARG A 276 -9.24 -27.20 -0.48
C ARG A 276 -9.98 -26.39 -1.54
N GLY A 277 -9.54 -26.49 -2.80
CA GLY A 277 -10.13 -25.77 -3.93
C GLY A 277 -9.81 -24.28 -4.02
N ARG A 278 -8.92 -23.75 -3.18
CA ARG A 278 -8.59 -22.31 -3.13
C ARG A 278 -7.17 -22.05 -3.57
N TYR A 279 -6.98 -20.93 -4.27
CA TYR A 279 -5.66 -20.48 -4.70
C TYR A 279 -5.01 -19.58 -3.66
N SER A 280 -3.70 -19.75 -3.50
CA SER A 280 -2.86 -18.93 -2.63
C SER A 280 -1.51 -18.71 -3.30
N TYR A 281 -1.01 -17.48 -3.24
CA TYR A 281 0.16 -17.02 -3.99
C TYR A 281 1.26 -16.57 -3.03
N LEU A 282 2.49 -17.04 -3.24
CA LEU A 282 3.66 -16.55 -2.51
C LEU A 282 4.36 -15.49 -3.34
N HIS A 283 4.34 -14.25 -2.85
CA HIS A 283 5.15 -13.17 -3.41
C HIS A 283 6.64 -13.45 -3.15
N PRO A 284 7.58 -13.16 -4.08
CA PRO A 284 9.01 -13.46 -3.92
C PRO A 284 9.62 -12.89 -2.64
N GLU A 285 9.21 -11.68 -2.26
CA GLU A 285 9.66 -11.01 -1.02
C GLU A 285 8.83 -11.36 0.24
N ARG A 286 8.07 -12.46 0.23
CA ARG A 286 7.27 -12.91 1.39
C ARG A 286 7.56 -14.33 1.81
N GLN A 287 7.48 -14.56 3.12
CA GLN A 287 7.54 -15.89 3.72
C GLN A 287 6.17 -16.59 3.81
N LYS A 288 5.06 -15.84 3.67
CA LYS A 288 3.70 -16.36 3.84
C LYS A 288 2.84 -16.08 2.61
N TYR A 289 2.05 -17.08 2.24
CA TYR A 289 1.11 -17.02 1.12
C TYR A 289 -0.02 -16.00 1.34
N ILE A 290 -0.46 -15.40 0.24
CA ILE A 290 -1.67 -14.57 0.13
C ILE A 290 -2.74 -15.35 -0.61
N THR A 291 -3.87 -15.61 0.06
CA THR A 291 -5.04 -16.25 -0.55
C THR A 291 -5.66 -15.39 -1.66
N GLY A 292 -6.17 -16.00 -2.74
CA GLY A 292 -6.90 -15.34 -3.83
C GLY A 292 -7.98 -14.36 -3.35
N ARG A 293 -8.81 -14.79 -2.38
CA ARG A 293 -9.85 -13.95 -1.73
C ARG A 293 -9.35 -12.61 -1.17
N LYS A 294 -8.06 -12.51 -0.79
CA LYS A 294 -7.47 -11.24 -0.31
C LYS A 294 -7.09 -10.29 -1.45
N LEU A 295 -6.97 -10.80 -2.67
CA LEU A 295 -6.69 -10.05 -3.89
C LEU A 295 -7.97 -9.66 -4.64
N GLY A 296 -9.02 -10.49 -4.56
CA GLY A 296 -10.31 -10.30 -5.23
C GLY A 296 -10.87 -11.62 -5.75
N ASN A 297 -12.11 -11.61 -6.25
CA ASN A 297 -12.74 -12.81 -6.83
C ASN A 297 -12.04 -13.29 -8.11
N ASN A 298 -11.46 -12.35 -8.88
CA ASN A 298 -10.76 -12.65 -10.13
C ASN A 298 -9.45 -13.44 -9.94
N PHE A 299 -9.05 -13.66 -8.68
CA PHE A 299 -7.80 -14.35 -8.34
C PHE A 299 -8.08 -15.68 -7.60
N GLU A 300 -9.32 -16.17 -7.65
CA GLU A 300 -9.70 -17.48 -7.14
C GLU A 300 -9.78 -18.50 -8.28
N LYS A 301 -9.70 -19.79 -7.90
CA LYS A 301 -9.63 -20.91 -8.86
C LYS A 301 -10.75 -20.89 -9.89
N LYS A 302 -11.99 -20.63 -9.44
CA LYS A 302 -13.18 -20.69 -10.30
C LYS A 302 -13.05 -19.76 -11.50
N TYR A 303 -12.83 -18.47 -11.24
CA TYR A 303 -12.70 -17.45 -12.28
C TYR A 303 -11.51 -17.72 -13.21
N LEU A 304 -10.35 -18.09 -12.66
CA LEU A 304 -9.16 -18.36 -13.48
C LEU A 304 -9.33 -19.61 -14.35
N SER A 305 -10.06 -20.62 -13.87
CA SER A 305 -10.36 -21.82 -14.68
C SER A 305 -11.26 -21.50 -15.87
N GLU A 306 -12.18 -20.54 -15.74
CA GLU A 306 -13.02 -20.07 -16.84
C GLU A 306 -12.16 -19.38 -17.90
N ILE A 307 -11.22 -18.51 -17.50
CA ILE A 307 -10.25 -17.87 -18.43
C ILE A 307 -9.42 -18.92 -19.17
N PHE A 308 -8.87 -19.91 -18.46
CA PHE A 308 -8.05 -20.95 -19.11
C PHE A 308 -8.85 -21.73 -20.15
N ALA A 309 -10.12 -22.04 -19.85
CA ALA A 309 -11.01 -22.72 -20.78
C ALA A 309 -11.36 -21.84 -22.00
N GLU A 310 -11.52 -20.54 -21.83
CA GLU A 310 -11.74 -19.59 -22.93
C GLU A 310 -10.51 -19.49 -23.84
N ASN A 311 -9.31 -19.37 -23.26
CA ASN A 311 -8.06 -19.35 -24.00
C ASN A 311 -7.92 -20.62 -24.84
N ALA A 312 -8.14 -21.81 -24.24
CA ALA A 312 -8.03 -23.10 -24.91
C ALA A 312 -9.04 -23.29 -26.06
N LYS A 313 -10.24 -22.70 -25.95
CA LYS A 313 -11.23 -22.71 -27.02
C LYS A 313 -10.85 -21.77 -28.16
N SER A 314 -10.32 -20.59 -27.82
CA SER A 314 -9.91 -19.60 -28.81
C SER A 314 -8.79 -20.12 -29.70
N GLU A 315 -7.81 -20.84 -29.14
CA GLU A 315 -6.69 -21.42 -29.87
C GLU A 315 -7.14 -22.51 -30.86
N LYS A 316 -8.00 -23.43 -30.43
CA LYS A 316 -8.60 -24.47 -31.30
C LYS A 316 -9.38 -23.89 -32.48
N SER A 317 -10.11 -22.80 -32.26
CA SER A 317 -10.88 -22.13 -33.33
C SER A 317 -9.99 -21.43 -34.38
N PHE A 318 -8.73 -21.11 -34.04
CA PHE A 318 -7.74 -20.58 -34.98
C PHE A 318 -7.03 -21.70 -35.76
N GLU A 319 -6.79 -22.85 -35.14
CA GLU A 319 -6.21 -24.03 -35.80
C GLU A 319 -7.16 -24.66 -36.82
N ASP A 320 -8.46 -24.77 -36.50
CA ASP A 320 -9.47 -25.35 -37.40
C ASP A 320 -9.71 -24.52 -38.68
N LYS A 321 -9.41 -23.20 -38.65
CA LYS A 321 -9.53 -22.32 -39.84
C LYS A 321 -8.32 -22.33 -40.76
N ALA A 322 -7.18 -22.88 -40.33
CA ALA A 322 -5.95 -22.91 -41.11
C ALA A 322 -5.82 -24.15 -42.04
N ALA A 323 -6.76 -25.09 -41.97
CA ALA A 323 -6.67 -26.41 -42.61
C ALA A 323 -7.44 -26.58 -43.95
N VAL A 324 -7.73 -25.49 -44.71
CA VAL A 324 -8.31 -25.60 -46.06
C VAL A 324 -7.28 -25.18 -47.12
N PRO A 325 -6.98 -26.00 -48.16
CA PRO A 325 -5.98 -25.67 -49.16
C PRO A 325 -6.48 -24.59 -50.14
N ALA A 326 -5.58 -23.64 -50.43
CA ALA A 326 -5.84 -22.45 -51.23
C ALA A 326 -6.13 -22.76 -52.72
N LYS A 327 -7.16 -22.10 -53.28
CA LYS A 327 -7.28 -21.79 -54.71
C LYS A 327 -7.39 -20.27 -54.89
N LYS A 328 -6.59 -19.70 -55.80
CA LYS A 328 -6.77 -18.37 -56.43
C LYS A 328 -7.69 -18.55 -57.66
N PRO A 329 -8.55 -17.59 -58.09
CA PRO A 329 -8.17 -16.26 -58.60
C PRO A 329 -9.13 -15.09 -58.22
N GLU A 330 -8.65 -13.85 -58.13
CA GLU A 330 -8.85 -12.67 -59.04
C GLU A 330 -10.29 -12.13 -59.20
N GLY A 331 -10.45 -10.82 -58.98
CA GLY A 331 -11.58 -10.02 -59.45
C GLY A 331 -12.45 -9.36 -58.37
N GLU A 332 -12.23 -8.05 -58.18
CA GLU A 332 -13.13 -7.03 -57.59
C GLU A 332 -13.57 -7.16 -56.12
N SER A 333 -13.06 -6.22 -55.34
CA SER A 333 -13.10 -6.16 -53.89
C SER A 333 -14.16 -5.20 -53.35
N ILE A 334 -15.24 -5.71 -52.76
CA ILE A 334 -15.89 -5.11 -51.58
C ILE A 334 -16.47 -6.24 -50.72
N ALA A 335 -15.90 -6.48 -49.52
CA ALA A 335 -16.68 -6.80 -48.32
C ALA A 335 -15.81 -6.78 -47.04
N LYS A 336 -16.34 -6.06 -46.05
CA LYS A 336 -15.96 -6.02 -44.64
C LYS A 336 -15.75 -7.42 -44.04
N ALA A 337 -14.69 -7.57 -43.22
CA ALA A 337 -14.81 -7.67 -41.77
C ALA A 337 -13.53 -8.26 -41.13
N VAL A 338 -12.94 -7.46 -40.24
CA VAL A 338 -12.26 -7.86 -38.99
C VAL A 338 -11.11 -8.88 -39.10
N ARG A 339 -9.89 -8.35 -39.13
CA ARG A 339 -8.69 -9.00 -38.59
C ARG A 339 -7.98 -8.06 -37.61
N LYS A 340 -7.49 -8.65 -36.52
CA LYS A 340 -6.46 -8.17 -35.57
C LYS A 340 -5.45 -7.18 -36.18
N LYS A 341 -5.07 -6.16 -35.40
CA LYS A 341 -3.68 -5.79 -35.03
C LYS A 341 -3.77 -4.76 -33.88
N GLN A 342 -3.01 -4.90 -32.80
CA GLN A 342 -1.65 -4.36 -32.65
C GLN A 342 -1.60 -2.86 -32.93
N THR A 343 -1.13 -2.10 -31.94
CA THR A 343 -0.70 -0.68 -32.00
C THR A 343 -1.74 0.33 -32.47
N GLU A 344 -2.28 1.13 -31.53
CA GLU A 344 -2.96 2.38 -31.89
C GLU A 344 -1.93 3.36 -32.45
N TYR A 345 -2.04 3.62 -33.75
CA TYR A 345 -1.45 4.73 -34.47
C TYR A 345 -2.35 5.96 -34.30
N ILE A 346 -1.79 7.08 -33.87
CA ILE A 346 -2.50 8.37 -33.68
C ILE A 346 -2.20 9.23 -34.91
N PRO A 347 -3.15 9.42 -35.85
CA PRO A 347 -2.90 10.23 -37.05
C PRO A 347 -2.91 11.71 -36.63
N GLY A 348 -1.72 12.30 -36.56
CA GLY A 348 -1.50 13.68 -36.12
C GLY A 348 -0.30 13.85 -35.17
N TYR A 349 0.30 12.74 -34.73
CA TYR A 349 1.49 12.79 -33.86
C TYR A 349 2.76 12.80 -34.72
N ASP A 350 3.60 13.81 -34.53
CA ASP A 350 4.89 13.92 -35.19
C ASP A 350 5.89 12.97 -34.51
N TYR A 351 6.09 11.81 -35.14
CA TYR A 351 6.95 10.73 -34.65
C TYR A 351 8.45 11.05 -34.77
N GLU A 352 8.85 12.16 -35.39
CA GLU A 352 10.25 12.61 -35.39
C GLU A 352 10.59 13.49 -34.17
N ALA A 353 9.59 14.05 -33.49
CA ALA A 353 9.81 15.01 -32.40
C ALA A 353 10.07 14.38 -31.02
N ASN A 354 9.68 13.11 -30.77
CA ASN A 354 9.87 12.52 -29.43
C ASN A 354 9.96 10.97 -29.41
N PRO A 355 11.18 10.40 -29.51
CA PRO A 355 11.41 8.94 -29.49
C PRO A 355 11.26 8.27 -28.10
N VAL A 356 10.84 9.00 -27.05
CA VAL A 356 10.93 8.54 -25.65
C VAL A 356 9.78 7.63 -25.20
N ALA A 357 8.74 7.43 -26.01
CA ALA A 357 7.57 6.62 -25.63
C ALA A 357 7.84 5.09 -25.51
N ILE A 358 9.07 4.63 -25.80
CA ILE A 358 9.50 3.22 -25.65
C ILE A 358 10.19 2.95 -24.28
N LEU A 359 10.53 3.97 -23.49
CA LEU A 359 11.67 3.91 -22.54
C LEU A 359 11.38 3.80 -21.02
N PHE A 360 10.39 3.03 -20.54
CA PHE A 360 10.27 2.82 -19.08
C PHE A 360 9.83 1.40 -18.68
N ILE A 361 10.80 0.49 -18.59
CA ILE A 361 10.69 -0.80 -17.89
C ILE A 361 11.92 -0.95 -16.98
N ARG A 362 11.73 -1.43 -15.74
CA ARG A 362 12.83 -1.94 -14.89
C ARG A 362 13.60 -3.02 -15.69
N SER A 363 14.88 -2.83 -15.94
CA SER A 363 15.72 -3.86 -16.53
C SER A 363 15.93 -5.02 -15.54
N ASP A 364 15.13 -6.08 -15.66
CA ASP A 364 15.34 -7.37 -14.99
C ASP A 364 16.49 -8.16 -15.64
N LEU A 365 17.62 -7.51 -15.91
CA LEU A 365 18.78 -8.11 -16.56
C LEU A 365 19.40 -9.18 -15.67
N ARG A 366 19.62 -10.36 -16.23
CA ARG A 366 20.32 -11.47 -15.57
C ARG A 366 21.70 -11.64 -16.23
N LEU A 367 22.62 -12.25 -15.47
CA LEU A 367 23.92 -12.62 -16.01
C LEU A 367 23.74 -13.62 -17.15
N VAL A 368 24.32 -13.31 -18.32
CA VAL A 368 24.47 -14.30 -19.40
C VAL A 368 25.39 -15.41 -18.86
N ILE A 369 25.06 -16.67 -19.13
CA ILE A 369 25.77 -17.81 -18.55
C ILE A 369 26.84 -18.32 -19.52
N ASP A 370 28.08 -18.46 -19.07
CA ASP A 370 29.14 -19.07 -19.89
C ASP A 370 28.81 -20.56 -20.16
N LEU A 371 28.41 -20.86 -21.40
CA LEU A 371 28.07 -22.21 -21.83
C LEU A 371 29.29 -23.14 -21.92
N GLN A 372 30.48 -22.60 -22.20
CA GLN A 372 31.68 -23.43 -22.40
C GLN A 372 32.15 -24.05 -21.09
N ASN A 373 32.02 -23.32 -19.98
CA ASN A 373 32.49 -23.75 -18.66
C ASN A 373 31.39 -24.30 -17.74
N ASN A 374 30.14 -24.43 -18.22
CA ASN A 374 29.03 -24.93 -17.42
C ASN A 374 28.90 -26.47 -17.50
N ILE A 375 29.36 -27.17 -16.45
CA ILE A 375 29.35 -28.64 -16.35
C ILE A 375 27.97 -29.25 -16.63
N LYS A 376 26.88 -28.59 -16.19
CA LYS A 376 25.51 -29.09 -16.41
C LYS A 376 25.06 -28.92 -17.86
N ALA A 377 25.50 -27.85 -18.53
CA ALA A 377 25.24 -27.64 -19.96
C ALA A 377 26.06 -28.61 -20.83
N GLN A 378 27.25 -29.01 -20.39
CA GLN A 378 28.05 -30.02 -21.09
C GLN A 378 27.42 -31.42 -21.02
N GLN A 379 26.76 -31.76 -19.90
CA GLN A 379 26.20 -33.10 -19.65
C GLN A 379 24.76 -33.30 -20.15
N ASN A 380 24.00 -32.21 -20.41
CA ASN A 380 22.59 -32.30 -20.81
C ASN A 380 22.27 -31.36 -21.97
N ALA A 381 22.00 -31.94 -23.15
CA ALA A 381 21.72 -31.19 -24.38
C ALA A 381 20.44 -30.33 -24.31
N ALA A 382 19.38 -30.81 -23.64
CA ALA A 382 18.15 -30.05 -23.46
C ALA A 382 18.36 -28.84 -22.53
N TYR A 383 19.16 -29.03 -21.48
CA TYR A 383 19.57 -27.93 -20.59
C TYR A 383 20.47 -26.93 -21.35
N ALA A 384 21.44 -27.40 -22.14
CA ALA A 384 22.28 -26.54 -22.98
C ALA A 384 21.45 -25.67 -23.94
N GLN A 385 20.45 -26.26 -24.60
CA GLN A 385 19.56 -25.54 -25.50
C GLN A 385 18.72 -24.47 -24.77
N LYS A 386 18.20 -24.79 -23.58
CA LYS A 386 17.49 -23.83 -22.72
C LYS A 386 18.39 -22.65 -22.32
N ILE A 387 19.65 -22.90 -21.98
CA ILE A 387 20.62 -21.85 -21.62
C ILE A 387 20.98 -20.99 -22.85
N LYS A 388 21.14 -21.58 -24.05
CA LYS A 388 21.37 -20.80 -25.29
C LYS A 388 20.25 -19.81 -25.56
N ILE A 389 18.99 -20.26 -25.49
CA ILE A 389 17.81 -19.40 -25.70
C ILE A 389 17.75 -18.32 -24.62
N SER A 390 18.00 -18.66 -23.35
CA SER A 390 18.03 -17.70 -22.26
C SER A 390 19.12 -16.65 -22.45
N ASN A 391 20.33 -17.07 -22.84
CA ASN A 391 21.45 -16.18 -23.08
C ASN A 391 21.18 -15.22 -24.22
N LEU A 392 20.66 -15.70 -25.35
CA LEU A 392 20.29 -14.84 -26.48
C LEU A 392 19.29 -13.76 -26.06
N LYS A 393 18.30 -14.10 -25.22
CA LYS A 393 17.35 -13.14 -24.66
C LYS A 393 18.04 -12.12 -23.75
N GLU A 394 18.91 -12.55 -22.85
CA GLU A 394 19.62 -11.64 -21.93
C GLU A 394 20.66 -10.76 -22.66
N MET A 395 21.30 -11.28 -23.70
CA MET A 395 22.19 -10.50 -24.57
C MET A 395 21.41 -9.41 -25.31
N ALA A 396 20.26 -9.76 -25.91
CA ALA A 396 19.40 -8.78 -26.59
C ALA A 396 18.92 -7.69 -25.64
N LYS A 397 18.44 -8.05 -24.44
CA LYS A 397 18.06 -7.07 -23.41
C LYS A 397 19.23 -6.18 -22.97
N THR A 398 20.43 -6.75 -22.87
CA THR A 398 21.64 -5.99 -22.50
C THR A 398 21.97 -4.96 -23.58
N VAL A 399 21.89 -5.33 -24.86
CA VAL A 399 22.10 -4.41 -25.98
C VAL A 399 21.05 -3.30 -25.99
N CYS A 400 19.77 -3.63 -25.81
CA CYS A 400 18.71 -2.64 -25.63
C CYS A 400 19.04 -1.68 -24.49
N TYR A 401 19.36 -2.20 -23.30
CA TYR A 401 19.68 -1.37 -22.14
C TYR A 401 20.82 -0.38 -22.39
N ILE A 402 21.89 -0.81 -23.07
CA ILE A 402 23.03 0.03 -23.44
C ILE A 402 22.62 1.16 -24.38
N GLN A 403 21.85 0.83 -25.41
CA GLN A 403 21.33 1.81 -26.38
C GLN A 403 20.38 2.81 -25.70
N GLU A 404 19.50 2.33 -24.83
CA GLU A 404 18.53 3.16 -24.11
C GLU A 404 19.18 4.16 -23.15
N HIS A 405 20.35 3.82 -22.60
CA HIS A 405 21.09 4.65 -21.65
C HIS A 405 22.26 5.41 -22.27
N GLY A 406 22.48 5.28 -23.59
CA GLY A 406 23.56 5.97 -24.30
C GLY A 406 24.96 5.52 -23.86
N TYR A 407 25.11 4.24 -23.48
CA TYR A 407 26.42 3.67 -23.13
C TYR A 407 27.15 3.20 -24.40
N ASP A 408 27.42 4.12 -25.31
CA ASP A 408 27.86 3.80 -26.68
C ASP A 408 29.24 3.13 -26.74
N THR A 409 30.03 3.24 -25.68
CA THR A 409 31.35 2.60 -25.55
C THR A 409 31.52 1.88 -24.21
N ARG A 410 32.53 1.00 -24.12
CA ARG A 410 32.87 0.34 -22.85
C ARG A 410 33.37 1.32 -21.81
N GLU A 411 34.10 2.32 -22.27
CA GLU A 411 34.66 3.40 -21.47
C GLU A 411 33.53 4.21 -20.82
N ASN A 412 32.51 4.60 -21.58
CA ASN A 412 31.31 5.28 -21.05
C ASN A 412 30.60 4.44 -19.96
N LEU A 413 30.46 3.13 -20.18
CA LEU A 413 29.86 2.23 -19.19
C LEU A 413 30.72 2.08 -17.93
N ALA A 414 32.05 2.07 -18.08
CA ALA A 414 33.00 1.97 -16.98
C ALA A 414 33.00 3.25 -16.13
N ASP A 415 33.00 4.42 -16.76
CA ASP A 415 32.97 5.72 -16.09
C ASP A 415 31.70 5.89 -15.25
N ILE A 416 30.53 5.56 -15.82
CA ILE A 416 29.25 5.61 -15.09
C ILE A 416 29.23 4.57 -13.96
N LEU A 417 29.79 3.38 -14.16
CA LEU A 417 29.91 2.39 -13.10
C LEU A 417 30.81 2.89 -11.95
N GLU A 418 31.90 3.60 -12.25
CA GLU A 418 32.79 4.21 -11.26
C GLU A 418 32.07 5.31 -10.47
N GLU A 419 31.37 6.23 -11.15
CA GLU A 419 30.57 7.28 -10.53
C GLU A 419 29.51 6.69 -9.58
N ILE A 420 28.77 5.67 -10.01
CA ILE A 420 27.76 4.99 -9.18
C ILE A 420 28.42 4.22 -8.03
N ASN A 421 29.62 3.67 -8.20
CA ASN A 421 30.37 3.06 -7.10
C ASN A 421 30.74 4.08 -6.02
N GLU A 422 31.15 5.30 -6.40
CA GLU A 422 31.45 6.38 -5.45
C GLU A 422 30.21 6.83 -4.70
N LYS A 423 29.11 7.14 -5.41
CA LYS A 423 27.83 7.52 -4.80
C LYS A 423 27.30 6.43 -3.86
N PHE A 424 27.47 5.15 -4.20
CA PHE A 424 27.14 4.03 -3.31
C PHE A 424 28.00 4.03 -2.03
N ARG A 425 29.32 4.26 -2.15
CA ARG A 425 30.22 4.31 -0.99
C ARG A 425 29.84 5.45 -0.05
N ASP A 426 29.51 6.62 -0.61
CA ASP A 426 29.12 7.80 0.17
C ASP A 426 27.76 7.64 0.84
N ALA A 427 26.77 7.11 0.13
CA ALA A 427 25.46 6.81 0.72
C ALA A 427 25.57 5.78 1.85
N ARG A 428 26.40 4.74 1.66
CA ARG A 428 26.67 3.73 2.69
C ARG A 428 27.38 4.33 3.91
N LYS A 429 28.37 5.20 3.69
CA LYS A 429 29.11 5.88 4.76
C LYS A 429 28.17 6.77 5.58
N THR A 430 27.41 7.61 4.90
CA THR A 430 26.44 8.53 5.53
C THR A 430 25.40 7.79 6.38
N LEU A 431 24.81 6.72 5.84
CA LEU A 431 23.87 5.88 6.57
C LEU A 431 24.51 5.27 7.83
N ARG A 432 25.73 4.74 7.70
CA ARG A 432 26.48 4.14 8.81
C ARG A 432 26.78 5.18 9.90
N ASP A 433 27.15 6.40 9.53
CA ASP A 433 27.47 7.47 10.47
C ASP A 433 26.23 7.89 11.27
N THR A 434 25.07 8.02 10.61
CA THR A 434 23.79 8.27 11.29
C THR A 434 23.40 7.13 12.22
N GLU A 435 23.54 5.88 11.79
CA GLU A 435 23.26 4.71 12.65
C GLU A 435 24.16 4.66 13.87
N ASN A 436 25.43 5.01 13.73
CA ASN A 436 26.36 5.11 14.84
C ASN A 436 25.95 6.24 15.79
N ARG A 437 25.54 7.40 15.27
CA ARG A 437 25.06 8.50 16.10
C ARG A 437 23.79 8.12 16.88
N ILE A 438 22.85 7.42 16.27
CA ILE A 438 21.65 6.90 16.95
C ILE A 438 22.05 5.99 18.13
N LYS A 439 23.04 5.12 17.95
CA LYS A 439 23.55 4.26 19.04
C LYS A 439 24.11 5.10 20.19
N THR A 440 24.97 6.06 19.88
CA THR A 440 25.53 6.98 20.89
C THR A 440 24.45 7.77 21.61
N VAL A 441 23.47 8.34 20.90
CA VAL A 441 22.38 9.12 21.54
C VAL A 441 21.50 8.23 22.42
N ASN A 442 21.20 7.00 21.99
CA ASN A 442 20.44 6.06 22.82
C ASN A 442 21.18 5.69 24.11
N GLU A 443 22.49 5.51 24.03
CA GLU A 443 23.34 5.28 25.21
C GLU A 443 23.33 6.50 26.15
N GLN A 444 23.43 7.71 25.61
CA GLN A 444 23.32 8.94 26.39
C GLN A 444 21.94 9.07 27.07
N ILE A 445 20.84 8.80 26.35
CA ILE A 445 19.48 8.80 26.91
C ILE A 445 19.37 7.79 28.05
N HIS A 446 19.97 6.61 27.89
CA HIS A 446 19.96 5.57 28.92
C HIS A 446 20.60 6.06 30.21
N TYR A 447 21.89 6.43 30.18
CA TYR A 447 22.63 6.81 31.39
C TYR A 447 22.18 8.13 32.00
N ILE A 448 21.82 9.14 31.19
CA ILE A 448 21.26 10.40 31.71
C ILE A 448 19.87 10.15 32.31
N GLY A 449 19.08 9.25 31.73
CA GLY A 449 17.81 8.80 32.29
C GLY A 449 17.97 8.14 33.65
N GLN A 450 18.98 7.28 33.80
CA GLN A 450 19.32 6.65 35.08
C GLN A 450 19.70 7.68 36.15
N TYR A 451 20.53 8.67 35.79
CA TYR A 451 20.92 9.76 36.67
C TYR A 451 19.71 10.62 37.12
N GLN A 452 18.89 11.07 36.17
CA GLN A 452 17.78 11.99 36.46
C GLN A 452 16.68 11.34 37.29
N SER A 453 16.28 10.11 36.96
CA SER A 453 15.19 9.39 37.65
C SER A 453 15.53 9.03 39.11
N ARG A 454 16.82 8.93 39.46
CA ARG A 454 17.29 8.46 40.78
C ARG A 454 17.93 9.56 41.63
N LYS A 455 17.88 10.81 41.15
CA LYS A 455 18.40 11.98 41.88
C LYS A 455 17.71 12.19 43.24
N SER A 456 16.41 11.88 43.33
CA SER A 456 15.64 11.96 44.58
C SER A 456 16.07 10.91 45.60
N ILE A 457 16.29 9.66 45.17
CA ILE A 457 16.80 8.57 46.01
C ILE A 457 18.20 8.90 46.54
N GLN A 458 19.07 9.45 45.70
CA GLN A 458 20.38 9.93 46.16
C GLN A 458 20.25 11.06 47.19
N ALA A 459 19.32 12.00 46.99
CA ALA A 459 19.10 13.08 47.97
C ALA A 459 18.55 12.54 49.30
N GLN A 460 17.68 11.53 49.28
CA GLN A 460 17.18 10.85 50.47
C GLN A 460 18.30 10.07 51.18
N PHE A 461 19.17 9.37 50.43
CA PHE A 461 20.35 8.70 50.96
C PHE A 461 21.27 9.68 51.72
N LEU A 462 21.52 10.86 51.15
CA LEU A 462 22.36 11.88 51.80
C LEU A 462 21.76 12.42 53.10
N LYS A 463 20.42 12.50 53.19
CA LYS A 463 19.66 12.98 54.36
C LYS A 463 19.35 11.89 55.39
N SER A 464 19.55 10.62 55.06
CA SER A 464 19.23 9.50 55.94
C SER A 464 20.15 9.45 57.17
N ARG A 465 19.54 9.27 58.36
CA ARG A 465 20.27 9.07 59.62
C ARG A 465 21.03 7.74 59.66
N ASN A 466 20.53 6.69 58.99
CA ASN A 466 21.17 5.37 58.92
C ASN A 466 21.53 5.01 57.47
N LYS A 467 22.68 5.51 57.02
CA LYS A 467 23.17 5.33 55.64
C LYS A 467 23.46 3.88 55.28
N LYS A 468 23.85 3.03 56.25
CA LYS A 468 24.19 1.62 56.01
C LYS A 468 22.95 0.82 55.63
N LYS A 469 21.86 0.96 56.38
CA LYS A 469 20.58 0.29 56.11
C LYS A 469 19.97 0.79 54.79
N PHE A 470 19.94 2.10 54.57
CA PHE A 470 19.40 2.69 53.33
C PHE A 470 20.15 2.19 52.08
N ARG A 471 21.48 2.05 52.16
CA ARG A 471 22.28 1.50 51.05
C ARG A 471 21.97 0.03 50.76
N GLN A 472 21.64 -0.76 51.78
CA GLN A 472 21.25 -2.16 51.59
C GLN A 472 19.88 -2.26 50.92
N GLU A 473 18.92 -1.42 51.31
CA GLU A 473 17.55 -1.42 50.78
C GLU A 473 17.47 -0.85 49.34
N HIS A 474 18.27 0.16 49.01
CA HIS A 474 18.25 0.85 47.70
C HIS A 474 19.52 0.62 46.88
N ARG A 475 20.19 -0.52 47.07
CA ARG A 475 21.50 -0.80 46.46
C ARG A 475 21.46 -0.65 44.93
N SER A 476 20.45 -1.25 44.29
CA SER A 476 20.34 -1.27 42.83
C SER A 476 20.16 0.13 42.23
N GLU A 477 19.39 0.98 42.89
CA GLU A 477 19.10 2.33 42.45
C GLU A 477 20.30 3.24 42.63
N LEU A 478 21.05 3.07 43.73
CA LEU A 478 22.30 3.80 43.95
C LEU A 478 23.38 3.39 42.95
N ASP A 479 23.49 2.10 42.63
CA ASP A 479 24.45 1.61 41.63
C ASP A 479 24.16 2.17 40.24
N LEU A 480 22.88 2.20 39.83
CA LEU A 480 22.48 2.78 38.55
C LEU A 480 22.61 4.32 38.52
N TYR A 481 22.38 5.00 39.64
CA TYR A 481 22.66 6.43 39.74
C TYR A 481 24.16 6.71 39.58
N ASN A 482 25.01 5.94 40.25
CA ASN A 482 26.47 6.07 40.17
C ASN A 482 27.00 5.76 38.75
N ALA A 483 26.43 4.76 38.06
CA ALA A 483 26.74 4.48 36.66
C ALA A 483 26.43 5.68 35.76
N GLY A 484 25.25 6.32 35.95
CA GLY A 484 24.90 7.55 35.24
C GLY A 484 25.85 8.72 35.53
N VAL A 485 26.26 8.90 36.80
CA VAL A 485 27.24 9.94 37.18
C VAL A 485 28.60 9.69 36.53
N LYS A 486 29.08 8.44 36.52
CA LYS A 486 30.34 8.04 35.89
C LYS A 486 30.30 8.34 34.39
N TYR A 487 29.26 7.90 33.69
CA TYR A 487 29.08 8.15 32.26
C TYR A 487 29.06 9.66 31.95
N ILE A 488 28.35 10.46 32.75
CA ILE A 488 28.29 11.91 32.53
C ILE A 488 29.69 12.54 32.67
N ARG A 489 30.46 12.11 33.66
CA ARG A 489 31.83 12.62 33.90
C ARG A 489 32.79 12.24 32.76
N GLU A 490 32.65 11.05 32.19
CA GLU A 490 33.54 10.54 31.13
C GLU A 490 33.20 11.12 29.75
N HIS A 491 31.92 11.38 29.47
CA HIS A 491 31.47 11.77 28.12
C HIS A 491 31.13 13.26 27.96
N PHE A 492 31.05 14.05 29.03
CA PHE A 492 30.72 15.47 28.95
C PHE A 492 31.66 16.33 29.81
N ALA A 493 32.33 17.30 29.17
CA ALA A 493 33.10 18.34 29.84
C ALA A 493 32.15 19.46 30.35
N GLY A 494 31.26 19.13 31.29
CA GLY A 494 30.32 20.08 31.88
C GLY A 494 28.90 19.54 32.05
N LYS A 495 27.89 20.39 31.80
CA LYS A 495 26.48 20.03 31.99
C LYS A 495 26.01 19.09 30.87
N ALA A 496 25.54 17.90 31.25
CA ALA A 496 24.97 16.94 30.31
C ALA A 496 23.75 17.51 29.56
N PRO A 497 23.52 17.09 28.30
CA PRO A 497 22.32 17.45 27.55
C PRO A 497 21.02 17.03 28.27
N SER A 498 19.94 17.74 27.98
CA SER A 498 18.63 17.39 28.55
C SER A 498 18.06 16.12 27.90
N LEU A 499 17.27 15.34 28.65
CA LEU A 499 16.57 14.19 28.06
C LEU A 499 15.60 14.61 26.93
N LYS A 500 15.02 15.82 27.02
CA LYS A 500 14.13 16.34 25.98
C LYS A 500 14.90 16.58 24.68
N SER A 501 16.07 17.21 24.75
CA SER A 501 16.91 17.47 23.56
C SER A 501 17.46 16.18 22.96
N LEU A 502 17.92 15.23 23.78
CA LEU A 502 18.44 13.95 23.28
C LEU A 502 17.35 13.11 22.59
N LYS A 503 16.12 13.09 23.14
CA LYS A 503 14.99 12.41 22.49
C LYS A 503 14.62 13.08 21.16
N ALA A 504 14.61 14.41 21.11
CA ALA A 504 14.36 15.15 19.88
C ALA A 504 15.45 14.87 18.82
N GLU A 505 16.73 14.89 19.20
CA GLU A 505 17.85 14.53 18.31
C GLU A 505 17.71 13.09 17.79
N ARG A 506 17.42 12.13 18.68
CA ARG A 506 17.17 10.73 18.28
C ARG A 506 16.04 10.63 17.26
N ASP A 507 14.93 11.33 17.47
CA ASP A 507 13.78 11.27 16.58
C ASP A 507 14.10 11.90 15.21
N GLN A 508 14.88 12.98 15.18
CA GLN A 508 15.43 13.55 13.93
C GLN A 508 16.38 12.58 13.22
N LEU A 509 17.30 11.94 13.95
CA LEU A 509 18.23 10.97 13.39
C LEU A 509 17.51 9.74 12.82
N PHE A 510 16.42 9.30 13.43
CA PHE A 510 15.58 8.23 12.85
C PHE A 510 14.94 8.66 11.54
N GLN A 511 14.43 9.89 11.44
CA GLN A 511 13.90 10.42 10.17
C GLN A 511 15.00 10.52 9.10
N MET A 512 16.20 11.00 9.48
CA MET A 512 17.36 11.04 8.58
C MET A 512 17.79 9.66 8.12
N LYS A 513 17.81 8.67 9.03
CA LYS A 513 18.14 7.28 8.69
C LYS A 513 17.17 6.71 7.66
N GLU A 514 15.86 6.89 7.86
CA GLU A 514 14.86 6.39 6.91
C GLU A 514 15.04 7.04 5.52
N ALA A 515 15.31 8.34 5.47
CA ALA A 515 15.61 9.05 4.22
C ALA A 515 16.91 8.54 3.55
N GLN A 516 18.00 8.41 4.30
CA GLN A 516 19.30 7.92 3.81
C GLN A 516 19.25 6.47 3.35
N TYR A 517 18.40 5.64 3.96
CA TYR A 517 18.24 4.24 3.60
C TYR A 517 17.70 4.08 2.18
N GLY A 518 16.76 4.94 1.76
CA GLY A 518 16.27 4.98 0.38
C GLY A 518 17.39 5.26 -0.64
N THR A 519 18.22 6.27 -0.37
CA THR A 519 19.38 6.62 -1.22
C THR A 519 20.41 5.49 -1.29
N TYR A 520 20.73 4.86 -0.15
CA TYR A 520 21.62 3.69 -0.11
C TYR A 520 21.07 2.52 -0.94
N GLN A 521 19.78 2.21 -0.82
CA GLN A 521 19.14 1.14 -1.59
C GLN A 521 19.20 1.41 -3.09
N TYR A 522 18.90 2.64 -3.49
CA TYR A 522 18.95 3.05 -4.90
C TYR A 522 20.35 2.81 -5.50
N PHE A 523 21.41 3.36 -4.89
CA PHE A 523 22.76 3.21 -5.44
C PHE A 523 23.27 1.76 -5.34
N ARG A 524 22.89 1.00 -4.31
CA ARG A 524 23.20 -0.43 -4.22
C ARG A 524 22.62 -1.21 -5.39
N ASP A 525 21.35 -0.96 -5.70
CA ASP A 525 20.62 -1.71 -6.72
C ASP A 525 21.03 -1.28 -8.13
N TYR A 526 21.39 -0.01 -8.33
CA TYR A 526 21.91 0.49 -9.61
C TYR A 526 23.35 0.04 -9.86
N GLN A 527 24.21 0.07 -8.85
CA GLN A 527 25.56 -0.53 -8.92
C GLN A 527 25.48 -2.00 -9.33
N LYS A 528 24.57 -2.77 -8.71
CA LYS A 528 24.38 -4.19 -9.04
C LYS A 528 23.96 -4.39 -10.49
N GLU A 529 23.04 -3.57 -10.98
CA GLU A 529 22.54 -3.61 -12.35
C GLU A 529 23.64 -3.28 -13.36
N LEU A 530 24.39 -2.19 -13.18
CA LEU A 530 25.50 -1.82 -14.06
C LEU A 530 26.62 -2.87 -14.07
N ARG A 531 26.87 -3.53 -12.93
CA ARG A 531 27.81 -4.68 -12.88
C ARG A 531 27.32 -5.86 -13.71
N THR A 532 26.01 -6.14 -13.71
CA THR A 532 25.43 -7.18 -14.55
C THR A 532 25.52 -6.81 -16.03
N VAL A 533 25.23 -5.56 -16.38
CA VAL A 533 25.35 -5.05 -17.75
C VAL A 533 26.79 -5.16 -18.23
N SER A 534 27.75 -4.65 -17.46
CA SER A 534 29.18 -4.74 -17.76
C SER A 534 29.64 -6.20 -17.95
N SER A 535 29.25 -7.10 -17.06
CA SER A 535 29.58 -8.53 -17.20
C SER A 535 28.95 -9.17 -18.44
N ASN A 536 27.72 -8.77 -18.81
CA ASN A 536 27.05 -9.27 -20.00
C ASN A 536 27.71 -8.73 -21.27
N VAL A 537 28.11 -7.46 -21.30
CA VAL A 537 28.86 -6.84 -22.41
C VAL A 537 30.17 -7.56 -22.65
N ASP A 538 30.92 -7.86 -21.59
CA ASP A 538 32.17 -8.61 -21.68
C ASP A 538 31.96 -9.98 -22.32
N MET A 539 30.88 -10.66 -21.93
CA MET A 539 30.50 -11.95 -22.49
C MET A 539 30.02 -11.87 -23.94
N ILE A 540 29.21 -10.87 -24.30
CA ILE A 540 28.72 -10.66 -25.67
C ILE A 540 29.88 -10.43 -26.63
N LEU A 541 30.83 -9.59 -26.21
CA LEU A 541 31.98 -9.19 -27.01
C LEU A 541 33.15 -10.18 -26.90
N GLY A 542 32.92 -11.38 -26.32
CA GLY A 542 33.88 -12.47 -26.31
C GLY A 542 35.15 -12.24 -25.47
N LYS A 543 35.17 -11.23 -24.58
CA LYS A 543 36.27 -11.06 -23.62
C LYS A 543 35.98 -11.88 -22.37
N GLY A 544 36.20 -13.20 -22.49
CA GLY A 544 36.50 -14.03 -21.32
C GLY A 544 37.71 -13.44 -20.59
N LYS A 545 37.68 -13.49 -19.25
CA LYS A 545 38.76 -13.05 -18.35
C LYS A 545 40.15 -13.46 -18.86
N ASN A 546 40.87 -12.54 -19.49
CA ASN A 546 42.32 -12.49 -19.32
C ASN A 546 42.59 -11.90 -17.93
N ARG A 547 42.38 -12.72 -16.89
CA ARG A 547 43.11 -12.49 -15.64
C ARG A 547 44.57 -12.79 -15.97
N THR A 548 45.37 -11.75 -16.14
CA THR A 548 46.82 -11.84 -15.97
C THR A 548 47.08 -12.51 -14.63
N PRO A 549 47.72 -13.69 -14.58
CA PRO A 549 48.21 -14.25 -13.34
C PRO A 549 49.51 -13.53 -13.03
N ASP A 550 49.44 -12.43 -12.28
CA ASP A 550 50.64 -11.87 -11.68
C ASP A 550 50.32 -11.28 -10.31
N ARG A 551 50.42 -12.16 -9.30
CA ARG A 551 51.15 -11.99 -8.05
C ARG A 551 50.73 -13.11 -7.09
N GLU A 552 51.33 -14.27 -7.28
CA GLU A 552 51.59 -15.14 -6.14
C GLU A 552 52.70 -14.49 -5.28
N LYS A 553 52.40 -14.39 -3.98
CA LYS A 553 53.29 -14.62 -2.82
C LYS A 553 54.58 -13.81 -2.68
N ALA A 554 54.57 -12.98 -1.63
CA ALA A 554 55.48 -13.11 -0.48
C ALA A 554 54.59 -12.95 0.77
N GLN A 555 54.25 -14.00 1.52
CA GLN A 555 54.99 -14.56 2.67
C GLN A 555 55.61 -13.49 3.60
N ASP A 556 55.01 -13.30 4.78
CA ASP A 556 55.59 -13.67 6.10
C ASP A 556 54.51 -13.45 7.19
N ILE A 557 54.10 -14.46 7.97
CA ILE A 557 54.70 -14.91 9.26
C ILE A 557 54.88 -13.76 10.27
N SER A 558 53.83 -13.46 11.03
CA SER A 558 53.79 -13.38 12.51
C SER A 558 52.45 -12.80 12.98
#